data_AF-A0A4Y2UAQ2-F1
#
_entry.id   AF-A0A4Y2UAQ2-F1
#
_cell.length_a   1.000
_cell.length_b   1.000
_cell.length_c   1.000
_cell.angle_alpha   90.00
_cell.angle_beta   90.00
_cell.angle_gamma   90.00
#
_symmetry.space_group_name_H-M   'P 1'
#
loop_
_entity.id
_entity.type
_entity.pdbx_description
1 polymer ?
#
loop_
_entity_poly.entity_id
_entity_poly.type
_entity_poly.pdbx_seq_one_letter_code
_entity_poly.pdbx_strand_id
1 'polypeptide(L)'
;MEAVRGQSGERNTNSHRSWKFCEGRENPADLLSRCCSEQKLLNSEIWWGGARWLSQPKHLWPTAVERKIPEEITELRGVKTVVQNITVQKLENPIKYLISKCSSWKKLISVAAWFLRFIKNLRRANDKNKTFLLTSEFEEARNVIVKYIQEAVFTEEIKRPKINKPIKTNSKLLALCPYLDEN
;
A
#
# COMPACT_ATOMS: atom_id res chain seq x y z
N MET A 1 29.12 12.00 -43.63
CA MET A 1 28.27 12.90 -42.82
C MET A 1 27.57 12.04 -41.79
N GLU A 2 27.92 12.31 -40.53
CA GLU A 2 27.77 11.39 -39.40
C GLU A 2 26.34 11.27 -38.89
N ALA A 3 26.00 10.05 -38.49
CA ALA A 3 24.82 9.73 -37.72
C ALA A 3 25.04 10.16 -36.26
N VAL A 4 24.24 11.09 -35.75
CA VAL A 4 24.24 11.44 -34.33
C VAL A 4 23.15 10.63 -33.62
N ARG A 5 23.61 9.60 -32.89
CA ARG A 5 22.85 8.95 -31.81
C ARG A 5 22.58 9.98 -30.71
N GLY A 6 21.31 10.32 -30.49
CA GLY A 6 20.87 11.13 -29.35
C GLY A 6 20.44 10.24 -28.19
N GLN A 7 21.15 10.36 -27.08
CA GLN A 7 21.04 9.58 -25.84
C GLN A 7 19.62 9.56 -25.25
N SER A 8 19.15 8.36 -24.93
CA SER A 8 18.02 8.14 -24.00
C SER A 8 18.44 8.55 -22.60
N GLY A 9 18.30 9.83 -22.30
CA GLY A 9 18.43 10.35 -20.94
C GLY A 9 17.20 9.99 -20.13
N GLU A 10 17.33 9.01 -19.23
CA GLU A 10 16.41 8.80 -18.12
C GLU A 10 16.32 10.09 -17.30
N ARG A 11 15.26 10.88 -17.51
CA ARG A 11 14.99 12.05 -16.67
C ARG A 11 14.41 11.56 -15.36
N ASN A 12 15.20 11.69 -14.31
CA ASN A 12 14.80 11.63 -12.92
C ASN A 12 13.72 12.71 -12.64
N THR A 13 12.42 12.37 -12.71
CA THR A 13 11.29 13.32 -12.54
C THR A 13 10.81 13.43 -11.10
N ASN A 14 11.62 13.08 -10.10
CA ASN A 14 11.20 13.10 -8.69
C ASN A 14 11.29 14.50 -8.04
N SER A 15 10.82 15.52 -8.76
CA SER A 15 10.57 16.85 -8.21
C SER A 15 9.10 17.19 -8.42
N HIS A 16 8.34 17.26 -7.32
CA HIS A 16 6.92 17.65 -7.27
C HIS A 16 6.61 18.97 -8.01
N ARG A 17 7.63 19.75 -8.38
CA ARG A 17 7.52 21.02 -9.12
C ARG A 17 7.42 20.87 -10.64
N SER A 18 7.56 19.66 -11.18
CA SER A 18 7.56 19.43 -12.63
C SER A 18 6.16 19.30 -13.23
N TRP A 19 5.14 19.07 -12.39
CA TRP A 19 3.76 18.89 -12.82
C TRP A 19 3.06 20.25 -12.92
N LYS A 20 2.42 20.49 -14.07
CA LYS A 20 1.62 21.70 -14.31
C LYS A 20 0.15 21.32 -14.37
N PHE A 21 -0.68 22.20 -13.82
CA PHE A 21 -2.12 22.03 -13.89
C PHE A 21 -2.58 22.26 -15.33
N CYS A 22 -3.35 21.31 -15.87
CA CYS A 22 -4.01 21.42 -17.18
C CYS A 22 -5.52 21.50 -16.96
N GLU A 23 -6.16 22.52 -17.53
CA GLU A 23 -7.62 22.63 -17.49
C GLU A 23 -8.27 21.45 -18.20
N GLY A 24 -9.46 21.04 -17.73
CA GLY A 24 -10.17 19.88 -18.28
C GLY A 24 -10.43 20.00 -19.78
N ARG A 25 -10.70 21.22 -20.27
CA ARG A 25 -10.90 21.50 -21.70
C ARG A 25 -9.64 21.32 -22.55
N GLU A 26 -8.46 21.44 -21.94
CA GLU A 26 -7.16 21.26 -22.61
C GLU A 26 -6.52 19.91 -22.29
N ASN A 27 -7.17 19.08 -21.47
CA ASN A 27 -6.68 17.75 -21.10
C ASN A 27 -7.14 16.72 -22.14
N PRO A 28 -6.24 16.16 -22.98
CA PRO A 28 -6.62 15.16 -23.97
C PRO A 28 -7.29 13.92 -23.35
N ALA A 29 -6.90 13.54 -22.12
CA ALA A 29 -7.50 12.39 -21.44
C ALA A 29 -8.98 12.61 -21.07
N ASP A 30 -9.44 13.87 -20.96
CA ASP A 30 -10.84 14.19 -20.64
C ASP A 30 -11.80 13.79 -21.78
N LEU A 31 -11.30 13.70 -23.02
CA LEU A 31 -12.10 13.27 -24.17
C LEU A 31 -12.49 11.79 -24.07
N LEU A 32 -11.55 10.93 -23.67
CA LEU A 32 -11.80 9.50 -23.49
C LEU A 32 -12.57 9.22 -22.20
N SER A 33 -12.27 9.93 -21.10
CA SER A 33 -12.98 9.72 -19.83
C SER A 33 -14.47 10.07 -19.91
N ARG A 34 -14.86 10.92 -20.87
CA ARG A 34 -16.25 11.31 -21.14
C ARG A 34 -16.93 10.54 -22.27
N CYS A 35 -16.31 9.44 -22.74
CA CYS A 35 -16.85 8.60 -23.81
C CYS A 35 -17.18 9.39 -25.10
N CYS A 36 -16.19 10.11 -25.65
CA CYS A 36 -16.37 10.78 -26.94
C CYS A 36 -16.53 9.77 -28.10
N SER A 37 -17.21 10.18 -29.19
CA SER A 37 -17.35 9.36 -30.39
C SER A 37 -16.03 9.23 -31.15
N GLU A 38 -15.87 8.15 -31.91
CA GLU A 38 -14.69 7.88 -32.73
C GLU A 38 -14.38 9.03 -33.70
N GLN A 39 -15.40 9.59 -34.37
CA GLN A 39 -15.24 10.73 -35.27
C GLN A 39 -14.76 11.99 -34.53
N LYS A 40 -15.21 12.20 -33.30
CA LYS A 40 -14.78 13.34 -32.47
C LYS A 40 -13.35 13.16 -31.99
N LEU A 41 -12.92 11.94 -31.72
CA LEU A 41 -11.54 11.61 -31.36
C LEU A 41 -10.59 11.79 -32.55
N LEU A 42 -10.96 11.25 -33.71
CA LEU A 42 -10.16 11.35 -34.94
C LEU A 42 -9.89 12.81 -35.33
N ASN A 43 -10.90 13.67 -35.20
CA ASN A 43 -10.80 15.09 -35.53
C ASN A 43 -10.33 15.97 -34.35
N SER A 44 -9.87 15.39 -33.24
CA SER A 44 -9.47 16.15 -32.05
C SER A 44 -8.02 16.64 -32.13
N GLU A 45 -7.85 17.94 -32.35
CA GLU A 45 -6.54 18.61 -32.29
C GLU A 45 -5.86 18.45 -30.92
N ILE A 46 -6.64 18.45 -29.83
CA ILE A 46 -6.10 18.36 -28.47
C ILE A 46 -5.62 16.93 -28.16
N TRP A 47 -6.28 15.90 -28.72
CA TRP A 47 -5.86 14.52 -28.55
C TRP A 47 -4.50 14.25 -29.21
N TRP A 48 -4.34 14.71 -30.45
CA TRP A 48 -3.13 14.49 -31.25
C TRP A 48 -2.01 15.49 -30.94
N GLY A 49 -2.37 16.74 -30.61
CA GLY A 49 -1.43 17.85 -30.38
C GLY A 49 -1.17 18.17 -28.91
N GLY A 50 -1.92 17.57 -27.99
CA GLY A 50 -1.85 17.88 -26.56
C GLY A 50 -2.42 19.26 -26.21
N ALA A 51 -2.21 19.68 -24.96
CA ALA A 51 -2.63 20.99 -24.49
C ALA A 51 -1.89 22.10 -25.25
N ARG A 52 -2.59 23.15 -25.68
CA ARG A 52 -2.02 24.20 -26.56
C ARG A 52 -0.81 24.90 -25.94
N TRP A 53 -0.83 25.12 -24.63
CA TRP A 53 0.28 25.76 -23.91
C TRP A 53 1.58 24.95 -23.93
N LEU A 54 1.53 23.62 -24.15
CA LEU A 54 2.75 22.80 -24.28
C LEU A 54 3.57 23.18 -25.51
N SER A 55 2.91 23.68 -26.56
CA SER A 55 3.55 24.14 -27.79
C SER A 55 4.08 25.58 -27.69
N GLN A 56 3.78 26.29 -26.60
CA GLN A 56 4.24 27.66 -26.37
C GLN A 56 5.58 27.68 -25.59
N PRO A 57 6.36 28.78 -25.68
CA PRO A 57 7.51 29.00 -24.81
C PRO A 57 7.20 28.79 -23.32
N LYS A 58 8.13 28.18 -22.58
CA LYS A 58 7.94 27.79 -21.15
C LYS A 58 7.49 28.92 -20.21
N HIS A 59 7.79 30.18 -20.55
CA HIS A 59 7.38 31.33 -19.73
C HIS A 59 5.89 31.68 -19.88
N LEU A 60 5.22 31.18 -20.92
CA LEU A 60 3.78 31.29 -21.15
C LEU A 60 2.99 30.10 -20.58
N TRP A 61 3.68 29.10 -20.03
CA TRP A 61 3.02 27.94 -19.44
C TRP A 61 2.25 28.36 -18.19
N PRO A 62 1.13 27.67 -17.87
CA PRO A 62 0.39 27.96 -16.66
C PRO A 62 1.31 27.83 -15.45
N THR A 63 1.39 28.90 -14.66
CA THR A 63 2.00 28.85 -13.32
C THR A 63 1.23 27.82 -12.51
N ALA A 64 1.91 27.09 -11.63
CA ALA A 64 1.23 26.18 -10.71
C ALA A 64 0.28 27.01 -9.85
N VAL A 65 -0.99 27.05 -10.23
CA VAL A 65 -2.02 27.70 -9.43
C VAL A 65 -2.17 26.82 -8.20
N GLU A 66 -1.82 27.35 -7.03
CA GLU A 66 -2.34 26.81 -5.78
C GLU A 66 -3.85 26.96 -5.87
N ARG A 67 -4.52 25.92 -6.36
CA ARG A 67 -5.96 25.81 -6.25
C ARG A 67 -6.24 25.78 -4.75
N LYS A 68 -6.67 26.91 -4.21
CA LYS A 68 -7.46 26.93 -2.98
C LYS A 68 -8.65 26.04 -3.29
N ILE A 69 -8.61 24.82 -2.78
CA ILE A 69 -9.75 23.91 -2.81
C ILE A 69 -10.86 24.71 -2.14
N PRO A 70 -11.95 25.08 -2.86
CA PRO A 70 -13.08 25.72 -2.21
C PRO A 70 -13.47 24.82 -1.05
N GLU A 71 -13.63 25.40 0.15
CA GLU A 71 -14.05 24.65 1.34
C GLU A 71 -15.35 23.86 1.11
N GLU A 72 -16.08 24.21 0.04
CA GLU A 72 -17.35 23.68 -0.43
C GLU A 72 -17.25 22.46 -1.39
N ILE A 73 -16.12 21.77 -1.48
CA ILE A 73 -16.15 20.31 -1.79
C ILE A 73 -16.04 19.56 -0.46
N THR A 74 -17.00 19.88 0.42
CA THR A 74 -17.14 19.29 1.77
C THR A 74 -17.86 17.95 1.74
N GLU A 75 -18.04 17.30 0.58
CA GLU A 75 -18.68 15.98 0.53
C GLU A 75 -17.79 14.87 1.13
N LEU A 76 -16.52 15.15 1.44
CA LEU A 76 -15.62 14.23 2.16
C LEU A 76 -15.34 14.63 3.62
N ARG A 77 -15.86 15.76 4.11
CA ARG A 77 -15.75 16.20 5.52
C ARG A 77 -17.08 16.11 6.28
N GLY A 78 -18.05 15.41 5.69
CA GLY A 78 -19.31 15.03 6.29
C GLY A 78 -19.43 13.55 6.60
N VAL A 79 -18.34 12.79 6.72
CA VAL A 79 -18.41 11.59 7.57
C VAL A 79 -18.49 12.14 9.00
N LYS A 80 -19.70 12.54 9.42
CA LYS A 80 -20.09 12.32 10.80
C LYS A 80 -19.62 10.90 11.05
N THR A 81 -18.62 10.75 11.90
CA THR A 81 -18.27 9.46 12.45
C THR A 81 -19.54 9.01 13.13
N VAL A 82 -20.41 8.35 12.38
CA VAL A 82 -21.33 7.38 12.92
C VAL A 82 -20.34 6.37 13.46
N VAL A 83 -19.94 6.57 14.72
CA VAL A 83 -19.51 5.48 15.56
C VAL A 83 -20.75 4.63 15.66
N GLN A 84 -21.02 3.88 14.59
CA GLN A 84 -21.79 2.67 14.70
C GLN A 84 -20.99 1.93 15.75
N ASN A 85 -21.60 1.76 16.92
CA ASN A 85 -21.18 0.74 17.85
C ASN A 85 -21.35 -0.56 17.07
N ILE A 86 -20.37 -0.87 16.22
CA ILE A 86 -20.19 -2.18 15.66
C ILE A 86 -20.08 -3.00 16.93
N THR A 87 -21.15 -3.73 17.25
CA THR A 87 -21.11 -4.76 18.26
C THR A 87 -19.96 -5.63 17.83
N VAL A 88 -18.81 -5.48 18.47
CA VAL A 88 -17.60 -6.19 18.11
C VAL A 88 -17.93 -7.64 18.37
N GLN A 89 -18.38 -8.33 17.32
CA GLN A 89 -18.51 -9.77 17.35
C GLN A 89 -17.15 -10.27 17.80
N LYS A 90 -17.17 -11.05 18.91
CA LYS A 90 -16.03 -11.63 19.62
C LYS A 90 -14.70 -11.34 18.92
N LEU A 91 -13.89 -10.43 19.48
CA LEU A 91 -12.62 -9.98 18.91
C LEU A 91 -11.77 -11.19 18.51
N GLU A 92 -11.87 -11.62 17.25
CA GLU A 92 -11.03 -12.68 16.73
C GLU A 92 -9.63 -12.12 16.56
N ASN A 93 -8.63 -12.94 16.91
CA ASN A 93 -7.24 -12.55 16.71
C ASN A 93 -7.03 -12.18 15.23
N PRO A 94 -6.53 -10.98 14.90
CA PRO A 94 -6.36 -10.53 13.52
C PRO A 94 -5.54 -11.50 12.66
N ILE A 95 -4.53 -12.17 13.24
CA ILE A 95 -3.72 -13.16 12.54
C ILE A 95 -4.55 -14.39 12.18
N LYS A 96 -5.41 -14.86 13.09
CA LYS A 96 -6.36 -15.96 12.82
C LYS A 96 -7.27 -15.63 11.64
N TYR A 97 -7.82 -14.42 11.64
CA TYR A 97 -8.67 -13.93 10.56
C TYR A 97 -7.90 -13.93 9.23
N LEU A 98 -6.69 -13.35 9.21
CA LEU A 98 -5.85 -13.32 8.00
C LEU A 98 -5.52 -14.71 7.47
N ILE A 99 -5.18 -15.67 8.35
CA ILE A 99 -4.93 -17.07 7.97
C ILE A 99 -6.16 -17.66 7.27
N SER A 100 -7.36 -17.41 7.78
CA SER A 100 -8.60 -17.93 7.19
C SER A 100 -8.98 -17.31 5.83
N LYS A 101 -8.47 -16.11 5.53
CA LYS A 101 -8.83 -15.36 4.32
C LYS A 101 -7.78 -15.43 3.21
N CYS A 102 -6.53 -15.74 3.55
CA CYS A 102 -5.44 -15.79 2.59
C CYS A 102 -5.19 -17.23 2.10
N SER A 103 -5.35 -17.45 0.80
CA SER A 103 -5.10 -18.75 0.15
C SER A 103 -3.63 -19.02 -0.19
N SER A 104 -2.72 -18.07 0.08
CA SER A 104 -1.31 -18.16 -0.25
C SER A 104 -0.45 -17.65 0.89
N TRP A 105 0.61 -18.39 1.21
CA TRP A 105 1.59 -18.01 2.23
C TRP A 105 2.23 -16.64 1.94
N LYS A 106 2.64 -16.39 0.69
CA LYS A 106 3.22 -15.10 0.28
C LYS A 106 2.23 -13.95 0.46
N LYS A 107 0.96 -14.18 0.12
CA LYS A 107 -0.12 -13.19 0.30
C LYS A 107 -0.36 -12.91 1.78
N LEU A 108 -0.42 -13.97 2.60
CA LEU A 108 -0.62 -13.85 4.05
C LEU A 108 0.48 -13.00 4.70
N ILE A 109 1.75 -13.29 4.43
CA ILE A 109 2.88 -12.50 4.94
C ILE A 109 2.76 -11.05 4.47
N SER A 110 2.48 -10.82 3.18
CA SER A 110 2.40 -9.45 2.63
C SER A 110 1.31 -8.62 3.30
N VAL A 111 0.12 -9.20 3.49
CA VAL A 111 -1.00 -8.52 4.16
C VAL A 111 -0.69 -8.29 5.63
N ALA A 112 -0.13 -9.28 6.32
CA ALA A 112 0.28 -9.14 7.72
C ALA A 112 1.35 -8.07 7.91
N ALA A 113 2.35 -7.98 7.03
CA ALA A 113 3.40 -6.95 7.07
C ALA A 113 2.81 -5.54 6.94
N TRP A 114 1.89 -5.34 5.99
CA TRP A 114 1.16 -4.07 5.87
C TRP A 114 0.33 -3.74 7.12
N PHE A 115 -0.35 -4.74 7.68
CA PHE A 115 -1.15 -4.58 8.89
C PHE A 115 -0.29 -4.20 10.11
N LEU A 116 0.85 -4.87 10.30
CA LEU A 116 1.80 -4.56 11.38
C LEU A 116 2.41 -3.17 11.21
N ARG A 117 2.82 -2.80 9.98
CA ARG A 117 3.30 -1.45 9.67
C ARG A 117 2.24 -0.41 9.97
N PHE A 118 0.99 -0.66 9.61
CA PHE A 118 -0.12 0.24 9.91
C PHE A 118 -0.24 0.48 11.42
N ILE A 119 -0.24 -0.58 12.23
CA ILE A 119 -0.26 -0.47 13.70
C ILE A 119 0.94 0.34 14.22
N LYS A 120 2.15 0.09 13.69
CA LYS A 120 3.36 0.85 14.07
C LYS A 120 3.26 2.33 13.71
N ASN A 121 2.74 2.64 12.53
CA ASN A 121 2.54 4.01 12.05
C ASN A 121 1.44 4.75 12.83
N LEU A 122 0.45 4.04 13.38
CA LEU A 122 -0.53 4.65 14.30
C LEU A 122 0.10 5.06 15.63
N ARG A 123 1.12 4.31 16.09
CA ARG A 123 1.82 4.57 17.35
C ARG A 123 2.89 5.67 17.24
N ARG A 124 3.34 6.01 16.03
CA ARG A 124 4.38 7.02 15.77
C ARG A 124 3.78 8.27 15.12
N ALA A 125 3.85 9.41 15.82
CA ALA A 125 3.26 10.67 15.35
C ALA A 125 4.04 11.31 14.18
N ASN A 126 5.38 11.31 14.24
CA ASN A 126 6.21 12.13 13.35
C ASN A 126 7.05 11.36 12.31
N ASP A 127 7.18 10.04 12.41
CA ASP A 127 7.98 9.24 11.47
C ASP A 127 7.20 8.03 10.97
N LYS A 128 6.26 8.31 10.08
CA LYS A 128 5.44 7.28 9.42
C LYS A 128 6.20 6.78 8.21
N ASN A 129 6.51 5.49 8.18
CA ASN A 129 7.13 4.89 7.01
C ASN A 129 6.10 4.80 5.88
N LYS A 130 6.34 5.57 4.81
CA LYS A 130 5.49 5.65 3.60
C LYS A 130 6.12 4.96 2.38
N THR A 131 7.23 4.27 2.56
CA THR A 131 7.97 3.62 1.47
C THR A 131 7.46 2.20 1.19
N PHE A 132 8.11 1.46 0.31
CA PHE A 132 7.83 0.03 0.13
C PHE A 132 8.12 -0.77 1.40
N LEU A 133 7.51 -1.96 1.53
CA LEU A 133 7.81 -2.87 2.64
C LEU A 133 9.28 -3.28 2.61
N LEU A 134 9.93 -3.23 3.77
CA LEU A 134 11.30 -3.69 3.94
C LEU A 134 11.32 -5.20 4.15
N THR A 135 12.42 -5.86 3.79
CA THR A 135 12.62 -7.30 4.03
C THR A 135 12.43 -7.66 5.52
N SER A 136 12.87 -6.79 6.42
CA SER A 136 12.70 -6.98 7.87
C SER A 136 11.23 -7.02 8.31
N GLU A 137 10.34 -6.30 7.64
CA GLU A 137 8.91 -6.32 7.97
C GLU A 137 8.21 -7.57 7.45
N PHE A 138 8.66 -8.11 6.31
CA PHE A 138 8.22 -9.43 5.86
C PHE A 138 8.67 -10.52 6.83
N GLU A 139 9.90 -10.46 7.33
CA GLU A 139 10.43 -11.42 8.28
C GLU A 139 9.72 -11.32 9.64
N GLU A 140 9.48 -10.11 10.13
CA GLU A 140 8.68 -9.89 11.33
C GLU A 140 7.26 -10.45 11.17
N ALA A 141 6.59 -10.17 10.05
CA ALA A 141 5.26 -10.68 9.78
C ALA A 141 5.25 -12.22 9.75
N ARG A 142 6.24 -12.82 9.10
CA ARG A 142 6.43 -14.27 9.08
C ARG A 142 6.56 -14.83 10.49
N ASN A 143 7.42 -14.25 11.32
CA ASN A 143 7.67 -14.72 12.68
C ASN A 143 6.42 -14.60 13.56
N VAL A 144 5.68 -13.50 13.46
CA VAL A 144 4.40 -13.32 14.16
C VAL A 144 3.38 -14.40 13.78
N ILE A 145 3.26 -14.72 12.49
CA ILE A 145 2.33 -15.76 12.01
C ILE A 145 2.77 -17.14 12.49
N VAL A 146 4.06 -17.48 12.37
CA VAL A 146 4.60 -18.78 12.80
C VAL A 146 4.41 -18.97 14.31
N LYS A 147 4.76 -17.96 15.11
CA LYS A 147 4.58 -17.98 16.56
C LYS A 147 3.12 -18.20 16.94
N TYR A 148 2.20 -17.48 16.29
CA TYR A 148 0.76 -17.67 16.50
C TYR A 148 0.31 -19.11 16.20
N ILE A 149 0.75 -19.70 15.09
CA ILE A 149 0.40 -21.08 14.72
C ILE A 149 1.02 -22.09 15.70
N GLN A 150 2.27 -21.90 16.08
CA GLN A 150 2.95 -22.76 17.04
C GLN A 150 2.22 -22.76 18.40
N GLU A 151 1.85 -21.59 18.90
CA GLU A 151 1.09 -21.47 20.16
C GLU A 151 -0.29 -22.14 20.07
N ALA A 152 -0.95 -22.08 18.91
CA ALA A 152 -2.26 -22.67 18.68
C ALA A 152 -2.22 -24.21 18.51
N VAL A 153 -1.17 -24.75 17.87
CA VAL A 153 -1.07 -26.17 17.52
C VAL A 153 -0.29 -26.97 18.57
N PHE A 154 0.77 -26.38 19.13
CA PHE A 154 1.71 -27.04 20.05
C PHE A 154 1.60 -26.45 21.46
N THR A 155 0.38 -26.16 21.89
CA THR A 155 0.11 -25.48 23.16
C THR A 155 0.72 -26.20 24.35
N GLU A 156 0.63 -27.53 24.40
CA GLU A 156 1.16 -28.33 25.52
C GLU A 156 2.68 -28.43 25.48
N GLU A 157 3.25 -28.59 24.30
CA GLU A 157 4.69 -28.64 24.06
C GLU A 157 5.37 -27.31 24.37
N ILE A 158 4.66 -26.18 24.24
CA ILE A 158 5.17 -24.86 24.62
C ILE A 158 4.95 -24.58 26.11
N LYS A 159 3.80 -24.95 26.68
CA LYS A 159 3.48 -24.70 28.09
C LYS A 159 4.36 -25.49 29.05
N ARG A 160 4.65 -26.75 28.75
CA ARG A 160 5.38 -27.65 29.66
C ARG A 160 6.82 -27.19 29.94
N PRO A 161 7.65 -26.85 28.94
CA PRO A 161 8.99 -26.37 29.21
C PRO A 161 8.99 -25.01 29.94
N LYS A 162 7.99 -24.15 29.71
CA LYS A 162 7.83 -22.89 30.48
C LYS A 162 7.62 -23.11 31.98
N ILE A 163 7.12 -24.28 32.40
CA ILE A 163 6.96 -24.66 33.82
C ILE A 163 8.00 -25.70 34.26
N ASN A 164 9.16 -25.76 33.58
CA ASN A 164 10.24 -26.72 33.81
C ASN A 164 9.79 -28.19 33.79
N LYS A 165 8.79 -28.53 32.97
CA LYS A 165 8.34 -29.91 32.73
C LYS A 165 8.76 -30.39 31.35
N PRO A 166 9.15 -31.67 31.21
CA PRO A 166 9.48 -32.23 29.91
C PRO A 166 8.24 -32.34 29.01
N ILE A 167 8.49 -32.24 27.70
CA ILE A 167 7.50 -32.53 26.66
C ILE A 167 7.04 -33.99 26.80
N LYS A 168 5.78 -34.26 26.44
CA LYS A 168 5.23 -35.61 26.51
C LYS A 168 5.99 -36.55 25.58
N THR A 169 6.24 -37.77 26.04
CA THR A 169 6.95 -38.84 25.30
C THR A 169 6.27 -39.25 24.01
N ASN A 170 4.95 -39.02 23.89
CA ASN A 170 4.17 -39.31 22.68
C ASN A 170 4.08 -38.13 21.71
N SER A 171 4.71 -36.98 21.99
CA SER A 171 4.71 -35.84 21.07
C SER A 171 5.60 -36.15 19.86
N LYS A 172 5.08 -35.91 18.65
CA LYS A 172 5.86 -36.04 17.41
C LYS A 172 7.04 -35.07 17.37
N LEU A 173 6.98 -33.97 18.11
CA LEU A 173 8.06 -33.00 18.20
C LEU A 173 9.25 -33.52 19.00
N LEU A 174 9.08 -34.49 19.91
CA LEU A 174 10.16 -34.96 20.77
C LEU A 174 11.34 -35.53 19.99
N ALA A 175 11.06 -36.20 18.86
CA ALA A 175 12.07 -36.74 17.95
C ALA A 175 12.91 -35.65 17.24
N LEU A 176 12.43 -34.40 17.23
CA LEU A 176 13.10 -33.26 16.62
C LEU A 176 13.92 -32.43 17.62
N CYS A 177 14.08 -32.90 18.86
CA CYS A 177 14.80 -32.22 19.94
C CYS A 177 14.43 -30.73 20.07
N PRO A 178 13.15 -30.41 20.31
CA PRO A 178 12.65 -29.05 20.23
C PRO A 178 13.14 -28.25 21.44
N TYR A 179 13.49 -26.98 21.20
CA TYR A 179 13.84 -26.01 22.23
C TYR A 179 12.88 -24.82 22.17
N LEU A 180 12.72 -24.11 23.29
CA LEU A 180 12.04 -22.83 23.31
C LEU A 180 13.05 -21.73 23.05
N ASP A 181 12.85 -21.00 21.97
CA ASP A 181 13.59 -19.78 21.65
C ASP A 181 13.05 -18.59 22.48
N GLU A 182 13.89 -17.59 22.71
CA GLU A 182 13.55 -16.37 23.47
C GLU A 182 12.80 -15.31 22.63
N ASN A 183 12.70 -15.51 21.31
CA ASN A 183 12.02 -14.62 20.36
C ASN A 183 10.50 -14.47 20.58
#